data_AF-A0A7X7AT11-F1
#
_entry.id   AF-A0A7X7AT11-F1
#
_cell.length_a   1.000
_cell.length_b   1.000
_cell.length_c   1.000
_cell.angle_alpha   90.00
_cell.angle_beta   90.00
_cell.angle_gamma   90.00
#
_symmetry.space_group_name_H-M   'P 1'
#
loop_
_entity.id
_entity.type
_entity.pdbx_description
1 polymer ?
#
loop_
_entity_poly.entity_id
_entity_poly.type
_entity_poly.pdbx_seq_one_letter_code
_entity_poly.pdbx_strand_id
1 'polypeptide(L)'
;MKRFRFYAILFALVTFVACSDDFVPVLTTDLSTDTFEFANEGGEQTFLLETNEQWSVGDVPEWITVNVTDAPTTRAESTLFESGKKAVTIVVAENLEYEERSAELTMMSASGNMVKLKVTQEKRPKLITDLESDEISFPSEGGEQSFLLDSNEDWTMNDL
;
A
#
# COMPACT_ATOMS: atom_id res chain seq x y z
N MET A 1 -70.00 -8.77 -47.12
CA MET A 1 -69.80 -7.35 -47.48
C MET A 1 -69.11 -6.65 -46.32
N LYS A 2 -68.09 -5.84 -46.66
CA LYS A 2 -67.23 -4.97 -45.82
C LYS A 2 -67.88 -4.49 -44.53
N ARG A 3 -67.11 -4.39 -43.43
CA ARG A 3 -66.56 -3.10 -42.89
C ARG A 3 -65.30 -3.34 -42.06
N PHE A 4 -64.19 -2.93 -42.65
CA PHE A 4 -62.90 -2.66 -42.00
C PHE A 4 -63.10 -1.59 -40.93
N ARG A 5 -62.60 -1.78 -39.71
CA ARG A 5 -62.46 -0.72 -38.71
C ARG A 5 -61.02 -0.74 -38.20
N PHE A 6 -60.18 0.05 -38.87
CA PHE A 6 -58.92 0.59 -38.34
C PHE A 6 -59.23 1.39 -37.08
N TYR A 7 -58.68 1.06 -35.91
CA TYR A 7 -58.43 2.08 -34.87
C TYR A 7 -57.22 1.71 -34.00
N ALA A 8 -56.17 2.51 -34.22
CA ALA A 8 -55.14 2.98 -33.30
C ALA A 8 -54.44 1.97 -32.37
N ILE A 9 -53.25 1.53 -32.80
CA ILE A 9 -52.17 1.13 -31.90
C ILE A 9 -51.75 2.39 -31.13
N LEU A 10 -52.15 2.48 -29.87
CA LEU A 10 -51.63 3.47 -28.92
C LEU A 10 -50.25 2.98 -28.47
N PHE A 11 -49.20 3.32 -29.23
CA PHE A 11 -47.83 3.11 -28.81
C PHE A 11 -47.53 4.16 -27.73
N ALA A 12 -47.76 3.80 -26.47
CA ALA A 12 -47.35 4.58 -25.32
C ALA A 12 -45.82 4.62 -25.33
N LEU A 13 -45.28 5.73 -25.84
CA LEU A 13 -43.87 6.03 -25.86
C LEU A 13 -43.47 6.34 -24.41
N VAL A 14 -43.07 5.29 -23.68
CA VAL A 14 -42.46 5.42 -22.36
C VAL A 14 -41.14 6.12 -22.56
N THR A 15 -41.13 7.45 -22.43
CA THR A 15 -39.91 8.22 -22.29
C THR A 15 -39.31 7.84 -20.95
N PHE A 16 -38.39 6.88 -20.95
CA PHE A 16 -37.39 6.77 -19.91
C PHE A 16 -36.61 8.08 -19.94
N VAL A 17 -36.98 9.02 -19.08
CA VAL A 17 -36.06 10.05 -18.61
C VAL A 17 -35.01 9.27 -17.82
N ALA A 18 -33.99 8.81 -18.53
CA ALA A 18 -32.73 8.46 -17.92
C ALA A 18 -32.17 9.77 -17.39
N CYS A 19 -32.40 10.03 -16.10
CA CYS A 19 -31.61 11.00 -15.38
C CYS A 19 -30.17 10.52 -15.55
N SER A 20 -29.38 11.22 -16.37
CA SER A 20 -27.93 11.08 -16.32
C SER A 20 -27.56 11.70 -14.98
N ASP A 21 -27.64 10.90 -13.92
CA ASP A 21 -26.82 11.14 -12.75
C ASP A 21 -25.41 11.17 -13.31
N ASP A 22 -24.90 12.38 -13.52
CA ASP A 22 -23.50 12.65 -13.78
C ASP A 22 -22.78 12.17 -12.52
N PHE A 23 -22.52 10.87 -12.52
CA PHE A 23 -21.91 10.18 -11.43
C PHE A 23 -20.49 10.68 -11.37
N VAL A 24 -20.23 11.57 -10.41
CA VAL A 24 -18.88 12.03 -10.14
C VAL A 24 -18.20 10.88 -9.40
N PRO A 25 -17.20 10.21 -10.01
CA PRO A 25 -16.40 9.24 -9.28
C PRO A 25 -15.70 9.93 -8.11
N VAL A 26 -15.88 9.40 -6.91
CA VAL A 26 -15.24 9.93 -5.70
C VAL A 26 -14.41 8.81 -5.07
N LEU A 27 -13.12 9.06 -4.91
CA LEU A 27 -12.27 8.35 -3.95
C LEU A 27 -12.20 9.25 -2.72
N THR A 28 -12.83 8.83 -1.62
CA THR A 28 -12.99 9.70 -0.44
C THR A 28 -11.74 9.76 0.45
N THR A 29 -10.76 8.89 0.21
CA THR A 29 -9.50 8.86 0.96
C THR A 29 -8.44 9.61 0.18
N ASP A 30 -8.09 10.81 0.65
CA ASP A 30 -6.96 11.58 0.13
C ASP A 30 -5.66 11.01 0.68
N LEU A 31 -5.16 9.95 0.05
CA LEU A 31 -3.84 9.38 0.38
C LEU A 31 -2.72 10.05 -0.40
N SER A 32 -3.02 11.06 -1.24
CA SER A 32 -2.04 11.63 -2.16
C SER A 32 -0.84 12.30 -1.44
N THR A 33 -0.99 12.60 -0.15
CA THR A 33 0.06 13.07 0.75
C THR A 33 0.48 12.06 1.81
N ASP A 34 -0.17 10.91 1.92
CA ASP A 34 0.09 9.93 2.98
C ASP A 34 1.31 9.08 2.64
N THR A 35 2.18 8.93 3.63
CA THR A 35 3.35 8.05 3.58
C THR A 35 3.22 7.03 4.70
N PHE A 36 3.28 5.75 4.36
CA PHE A 36 3.39 4.68 5.33
C PHE A 36 4.86 4.36 5.53
N GLU A 37 5.33 4.59 6.75
CA GLU A 37 6.69 4.32 7.18
C GLU A 37 6.73 3.01 7.96
N PHE A 38 7.70 2.15 7.62
CA PHE A 38 7.92 0.87 8.28
C PHE A 38 9.37 0.75 8.73
N ALA A 39 9.58 0.15 9.90
CA ALA A 39 10.89 -0.31 10.33
C ALA A 39 11.40 -1.46 9.44
N ASN A 40 12.66 -1.85 9.60
CA ASN A 40 13.26 -2.88 8.75
C ASN A 40 12.53 -4.23 8.89
N GLU A 41 11.95 -4.57 10.04
CA GLU A 41 11.21 -5.82 10.25
C GLU A 41 9.92 -5.89 9.42
N GLY A 42 9.45 -4.74 8.91
CA GLY A 42 8.20 -4.62 8.18
C GLY A 42 7.00 -4.55 9.13
N GLY A 43 5.87 -5.07 8.68
CA GLY A 43 4.63 -5.05 9.45
C GLY A 43 3.41 -4.82 8.58
N GLU A 44 2.31 -4.39 9.20
CA GLU A 44 1.06 -4.11 8.49
C GLU A 44 0.46 -2.77 8.89
N GLN A 45 -0.13 -2.08 7.91
CA GLN A 45 -0.92 -0.86 8.12
C GLN A 45 -2.20 -0.94 7.31
N THR A 46 -3.32 -0.50 7.90
CA THR A 46 -4.65 -0.58 7.28
C THR A 46 -5.28 0.79 7.16
N PHE A 47 -5.87 1.09 6.01
CA PHE A 47 -6.70 2.27 5.79
C PHE A 47 -8.03 1.87 5.16
N LEU A 48 -8.99 2.80 5.22
CA LEU A 48 -10.29 2.64 4.55
C LEU A 48 -10.23 3.35 3.20
N LEU A 49 -10.67 2.66 2.16
CA LEU A 49 -10.88 3.23 0.84
C LEU A 49 -12.37 3.09 0.51
N GLU A 50 -13.02 4.21 0.20
CA GLU A 50 -14.39 4.21 -0.25
C GLU A 50 -14.47 4.84 -1.63
N THR A 51 -15.09 4.11 -2.54
CA THR A 51 -15.34 4.54 -3.90
C THR A 51 -16.71 4.10 -4.35
N ASN A 52 -17.29 4.85 -5.25
CA ASN A 52 -18.54 4.51 -5.90
C ASN A 52 -18.33 3.64 -7.15
N GLU A 53 -17.08 3.42 -7.59
CA GLU A 53 -16.72 2.61 -8.76
C GLU A 53 -15.96 1.33 -8.44
N GLN A 54 -15.89 0.43 -9.41
CA GLN A 54 -14.87 -0.60 -9.40
C GLN A 54 -13.48 0.04 -9.48
N TRP A 55 -12.52 -0.59 -8.83
CA TRP A 55 -11.16 -0.06 -8.77
C TRP A 55 -10.15 -1.20 -8.74
N SER A 56 -8.90 -0.87 -9.00
CA SER A 56 -7.78 -1.82 -9.07
C SER A 56 -6.56 -1.28 -8.37
N VAL A 57 -5.68 -2.17 -7.96
CA VAL A 57 -4.32 -1.84 -7.52
C VAL A 57 -3.39 -2.09 -8.70
N GLY A 58 -2.53 -1.11 -8.98
CA GLY A 58 -1.50 -1.21 -10.02
C GLY A 58 -0.37 -2.15 -9.63
N ASP A 59 0.83 -1.88 -10.16
CA ASP A 59 2.00 -2.72 -9.89
C ASP A 59 2.39 -2.65 -8.41
N VAL A 60 2.51 -3.83 -7.79
CA VAL A 60 2.93 -3.99 -6.39
C VAL A 60 4.27 -4.73 -6.38
N PRO A 61 5.32 -4.16 -5.74
CA PRO A 61 6.59 -4.85 -5.57
C PRO A 61 6.44 -6.16 -4.76
N GLU A 62 7.29 -7.14 -5.01
CA GLU A 62 7.22 -8.47 -4.37
C GLU A 62 7.32 -8.44 -2.83
N TRP A 63 7.93 -7.40 -2.26
CA TRP A 63 8.08 -7.22 -0.81
C TRP A 63 6.85 -6.57 -0.14
N ILE A 64 5.82 -6.23 -0.91
CA ILE A 64 4.54 -5.71 -0.43
C ILE A 64 3.41 -6.67 -0.81
N THR A 65 2.54 -6.97 0.14
CA THR A 65 1.26 -7.64 -0.10
C THR A 65 0.12 -6.68 0.19
N VAL A 66 -0.81 -6.53 -0.75
CA VAL A 66 -2.02 -5.73 -0.56
C VAL A 66 -3.19 -6.67 -0.33
N ASN A 67 -3.80 -6.59 0.85
CA ASN A 67 -4.99 -7.35 1.19
C ASN A 67 -6.18 -6.40 1.21
N VAL A 68 -7.21 -6.73 0.43
CA VAL A 68 -8.45 -5.95 0.41
C VAL A 68 -9.58 -6.81 0.96
N THR A 69 -10.34 -6.23 1.87
CA THR A 69 -11.51 -6.85 2.49
C THR A 69 -12.70 -5.93 2.36
N ASP A 70 -13.86 -6.51 2.17
CA ASP A 70 -15.10 -5.80 2.46
C ASP A 70 -15.07 -5.46 3.94
N ALA A 71 -15.37 -4.21 4.32
CA ALA A 71 -15.64 -3.97 5.73
C ALA A 71 -17.04 -4.56 6.03
N PRO A 72 -17.20 -5.72 6.72
CA PRO A 72 -16.27 -6.44 7.61
C PRO A 72 -16.03 -7.95 7.29
N THR A 73 -15.93 -8.37 6.03
CA THR A 73 -15.79 -9.79 5.62
C THR A 73 -14.58 -10.09 4.72
N THR A 74 -14.26 -11.38 4.67
CA THR A 74 -13.00 -12.08 4.36
C THR A 74 -12.21 -11.65 3.11
N ARG A 75 -10.88 -11.85 3.21
CA ARG A 75 -9.81 -11.55 2.24
C ARG A 75 -10.16 -11.91 0.80
N ALA A 76 -10.16 -10.93 -0.09
CA ALA A 76 -10.25 -11.15 -1.54
C ALA A 76 -8.84 -11.08 -2.14
N GLU A 77 -8.39 -12.15 -2.79
CA GLU A 77 -7.26 -12.11 -3.72
C GLU A 77 -7.81 -11.79 -5.11
N SER A 78 -7.87 -10.51 -5.44
CA SER A 78 -8.26 -10.01 -6.76
C SER A 78 -7.45 -8.75 -7.05
N THR A 79 -7.22 -8.44 -8.33
CA THR A 79 -6.64 -7.13 -8.73
C THR A 79 -7.72 -6.11 -9.08
N LEU A 80 -8.99 -6.56 -9.17
CA LEU A 80 -10.16 -5.75 -9.43
C LEU A 80 -11.15 -5.91 -8.27
N PHE A 81 -11.57 -4.78 -7.70
CA PHE A 81 -12.42 -4.71 -6.53
C PHE A 81 -13.71 -3.97 -6.85
N GLU A 82 -14.79 -4.40 -6.22
CA GLU A 82 -16.09 -3.73 -6.35
C GLU A 82 -16.10 -2.39 -5.62
N SER A 83 -17.10 -1.58 -5.97
CA SER A 83 -17.37 -0.32 -5.27
C SER A 83 -17.80 -0.55 -3.82
N GLY A 84 -17.92 0.56 -3.10
CA GLY A 84 -18.22 0.63 -1.69
C GLY A 84 -16.97 0.86 -0.84
N LYS A 85 -17.16 0.70 0.46
CA LYS A 85 -16.11 0.92 1.46
C LYS A 85 -15.36 -0.39 1.72
N LYS A 86 -14.06 -0.38 1.45
CA LYS A 86 -13.15 -1.51 1.65
C LYS A 86 -12.08 -1.13 2.68
N ALA A 87 -11.64 -2.12 3.47
CA ALA A 87 -10.43 -1.99 4.26
C ALA A 87 -9.27 -2.55 3.46
N VAL A 88 -8.24 -1.72 3.27
CA VAL A 88 -7.03 -2.05 2.51
C VAL A 88 -5.88 -2.14 3.51
N THR A 89 -5.31 -3.33 3.62
CA THR A 89 -4.17 -3.63 4.50
C THR A 89 -2.93 -3.82 3.65
N ILE A 90 -1.93 -2.97 3.88
CA ILE A 90 -0.60 -3.06 3.28
C ILE A 90 0.27 -3.85 4.25
N VAL A 91 0.80 -4.99 3.79
CA VAL A 91 1.74 -5.82 4.52
C VAL A 91 3.11 -5.69 3.86
N VAL A 92 4.10 -5.29 4.64
CA VAL A 92 5.48 -5.07 4.21
C VAL A 92 6.35 -6.17 4.81
N ALA A 93 7.07 -6.90 3.96
CA ALA A 93 8.03 -7.92 4.40
C ALA A 93 9.29 -7.27 5.01
N GLU A 94 10.07 -8.04 5.76
CA GLU A 94 11.35 -7.58 6.29
C GLU A 94 12.30 -7.09 5.17
N ASN A 95 13.00 -5.99 5.42
CA ASN A 95 14.11 -5.52 4.61
C ASN A 95 15.42 -6.07 5.18
N LEU A 96 15.98 -7.05 4.48
CA LEU A 96 17.26 -7.69 4.85
C LEU A 96 18.47 -6.93 4.29
N GLU A 97 18.23 -5.91 3.46
CA GLU A 97 19.27 -5.11 2.82
C GLU A 97 19.69 -3.93 3.71
N TYR A 98 20.92 -3.49 3.53
CA TYR A 98 21.49 -2.36 4.26
C TYR A 98 21.17 -0.99 3.63
N GLU A 99 20.26 -0.97 2.66
CA GLU A 99 19.77 0.24 2.00
C GLU A 99 18.28 0.39 2.25
N GLU A 100 17.84 1.64 2.36
CA GLU A 100 16.41 1.96 2.47
C GLU A 100 15.70 1.60 1.17
N ARG A 101 14.41 1.25 1.26
CA ARG A 101 13.59 0.97 0.08
C ARG A 101 12.26 1.71 0.13
N SER A 102 11.75 2.05 -1.05
CA SER A 102 10.46 2.72 -1.18
C SER A 102 9.71 2.28 -2.42
N ALA A 103 8.39 2.41 -2.38
CA ALA A 103 7.50 2.16 -3.51
C ALA A 103 6.30 3.09 -3.47
N GLU A 104 5.70 3.31 -4.64
CA GLU A 104 4.46 4.07 -4.79
C GLU A 104 3.37 3.12 -5.29
N LEU A 105 2.39 2.83 -4.43
CA LEU A 105 1.24 2.02 -4.78
C LEU A 105 0.18 2.92 -5.41
N THR A 106 -0.35 2.52 -6.56
CA THR A 106 -1.40 3.28 -7.25
C THR A 106 -2.71 2.50 -7.22
N MET A 107 -3.76 3.13 -6.72
CA MET A 107 -5.14 2.65 -6.78
C MET A 107 -5.88 3.44 -7.86
N MET A 108 -6.50 2.74 -8.80
CA MET A 108 -7.15 3.35 -9.97
C MET A 108 -8.62 2.91 -10.05
N SER A 109 -9.52 3.90 -10.07
CA SER A 109 -10.95 3.71 -10.36
C SER A 109 -11.19 3.41 -11.85
N ALA A 110 -12.34 2.82 -12.18
CA ALA A 110 -12.73 2.51 -13.56
C ALA A 110 -12.77 3.74 -14.47
N SER A 111 -13.12 4.92 -13.92
CA SER A 111 -13.10 6.20 -14.62
C SER A 111 -11.71 6.82 -14.79
N GLY A 112 -10.67 6.20 -14.21
CA GLY A 112 -9.27 6.65 -14.32
C GLY A 112 -8.81 7.63 -13.24
N ASN A 113 -9.59 7.90 -12.19
CA ASN A 113 -9.06 8.62 -11.03
C ASN A 113 -8.06 7.75 -10.28
N MET A 114 -6.95 8.35 -9.89
CA MET A 114 -5.85 7.68 -9.23
C MET A 114 -5.61 8.26 -7.85
N VAL A 115 -5.38 7.38 -6.88
CA VAL A 115 -4.84 7.71 -5.57
C VAL A 115 -3.54 6.96 -5.40
N LYS A 116 -2.52 7.65 -4.91
CA LYS A 116 -1.17 7.12 -4.71
C LYS A 116 -0.89 7.00 -3.23
N LEU A 117 -0.20 5.95 -2.82
CA LEU A 117 0.28 5.75 -1.46
C LEU A 117 1.78 5.50 -1.52
N LYS A 118 2.56 6.35 -0.84
CA LYS A 118 4.00 6.13 -0.70
C LYS A 118 4.24 5.18 0.46
N VAL A 119 5.04 4.15 0.22
CA VAL A 119 5.51 3.21 1.24
C VAL A 119 7.03 3.34 1.34
N THR A 120 7.54 3.63 2.52
CA THR A 120 8.98 3.67 2.83
C THR A 120 9.30 2.64 3.90
N GLN A 121 10.45 2.01 3.76
CA GLN A 121 10.94 1.05 4.74
C GLN A 121 12.42 1.26 5.03
N GLU A 122 12.74 1.26 6.32
CA GLU A 122 14.11 1.42 6.79
C GLU A 122 15.02 0.25 6.35
N LYS A 123 16.30 0.55 6.31
CA LYS A 123 17.37 -0.43 6.07
C LYS A 123 17.58 -1.32 7.28
N ARG A 124 18.13 -2.51 7.06
CA ARG A 124 18.55 -3.42 8.13
C ARG A 124 19.63 -2.77 9.03
N PRO A 125 19.55 -2.93 10.36
CA PRO A 125 20.65 -2.66 11.27
C PRO A 125 21.95 -3.34 10.83
N LYS A 126 23.06 -2.59 10.83
CA LYS A 126 24.40 -3.09 10.55
C LYS A 126 25.37 -2.51 11.56
N LEU A 127 26.07 -3.40 12.27
CA LEU A 127 27.25 -3.08 13.03
C LEU A 127 28.45 -3.71 12.31
N ILE A 128 29.40 -2.88 11.87
CA ILE A 128 30.65 -3.32 11.23
C ILE A 128 31.80 -2.89 12.12
N THR A 129 32.73 -3.80 12.35
CA THR A 129 34.03 -3.48 12.95
C THR A 129 35.16 -3.94 12.02
N ASP A 130 36.28 -3.24 12.05
CA ASP A 130 37.52 -3.60 11.38
C ASP A 130 38.44 -4.49 12.25
N LEU A 131 37.96 -4.93 13.41
CA LEU A 131 38.67 -5.88 14.26
C LEU A 131 38.91 -7.19 13.52
N GLU A 132 40.19 -7.54 13.37
CA GLU A 132 40.60 -8.86 12.83
C GLU A 132 40.39 -10.00 13.84
N SER A 133 40.18 -9.64 15.11
CA SER A 133 40.09 -10.54 16.26
C SER A 133 39.15 -9.94 17.31
N ASP A 134 38.34 -10.79 17.95
CA ASP A 134 37.47 -10.41 19.08
C ASP A 134 38.28 -10.16 20.37
N GLU A 135 39.60 -10.40 20.32
CA GLU A 135 40.54 -10.18 21.42
C GLU A 135 41.52 -9.05 21.10
N ILE A 136 41.67 -8.15 22.07
CA ILE A 136 42.64 -7.06 22.06
C ILE A 136 43.59 -7.25 23.25
N SER A 137 44.89 -7.42 22.99
CA SER A 137 45.91 -7.60 24.03
C SER A 137 46.77 -6.36 24.22
N PHE A 138 47.10 -6.01 25.46
CA PHE A 138 48.01 -4.90 25.79
C PHE A 138 49.29 -5.40 26.44
N PRO A 139 50.46 -4.77 26.16
CA PRO A 139 51.69 -5.07 26.87
C PRO A 139 51.63 -4.58 28.33
N SER A 140 52.55 -5.04 29.18
CA SER A 140 52.62 -4.67 30.60
C SER A 140 52.84 -3.18 30.86
N GLU A 141 53.33 -2.46 29.87
CA GLU A 141 53.55 -1.00 29.89
C GLU A 141 52.25 -0.21 29.62
N GLY A 142 51.16 -0.91 29.24
CA GLY A 142 49.92 -0.29 28.79
C GLY A 142 50.01 0.23 27.34
N GLY A 143 48.97 0.93 26.90
CA GLY A 143 48.92 1.52 25.57
C GLY A 143 47.51 1.96 25.17
N GLU A 144 47.38 2.44 23.95
CA GLU A 144 46.11 2.78 23.32
C GLU A 144 45.92 1.91 22.08
N GLN A 145 44.72 1.37 21.89
CA GLN A 145 44.31 0.72 20.65
C GLN A 145 42.98 1.33 20.21
N SER A 146 42.86 1.54 18.91
CA SER A 146 41.65 2.07 18.30
C SER A 146 41.20 1.11 17.21
N PHE A 147 39.89 0.96 17.09
CA PHE A 147 39.24 0.25 16.01
C PHE A 147 38.12 1.14 15.47
N LEU A 148 37.73 0.87 14.23
CA LEU A 148 36.58 1.49 13.61
C LEU A 148 35.33 0.67 13.93
N LEU A 149 34.29 1.39 14.33
CA LEU A 149 32.95 0.87 14.48
C LEU A 149 32.05 1.71 13.58
N ASP A 150 31.47 1.07 12.57
CA ASP A 150 30.47 1.68 11.71
C ASP A 150 29.11 1.08 12.05
N SER A 151 28.16 1.94 12.36
CA SER A 151 26.79 1.56 12.69
C SER A 151 25.83 2.50 12.00
N ASN A 152 24.77 1.95 11.43
CA ASN A 152 23.64 2.74 10.96
C ASN A 152 22.53 2.88 12.02
N GLU A 153 22.76 2.40 13.25
CA GLU A 153 21.87 2.53 14.40
C GLU A 153 22.61 2.98 15.68
N ASP A 154 21.84 3.45 16.66
CA ASP A 154 22.34 3.73 18.00
C ASP A 154 22.90 2.46 18.65
N TRP A 155 24.07 2.58 19.26
CA TRP A 155 24.75 1.46 19.92
C TRP A 155 25.10 1.80 21.37
N THR A 156 25.23 0.76 22.19
CA THR A 156 25.63 0.88 23.60
C THR A 156 26.74 -0.11 23.89
N MET A 157 27.68 0.27 24.76
CA MET A 157 28.63 -0.67 25.35
C MET A 157 28.11 -1.09 26.72
N ASN A 158 28.06 -2.39 26.96
CA ASN A 158 27.67 -2.98 28.23
C ASN A 158 28.84 -3.81 28.77
N ASP A 159 29.05 -3.78 30.08
CA ASP A 159 29.95 -4.70 30.78
C ASP A 159 29.18 -6.02 30.97
N LEU A 160 29.75 -7.15 30.53
CA LEU A 160 29.14 -8.48 30.61
C LEU A 160 29.48 -9.20 31.92
#